data_AF-A0A9D2FSI8-F1
#
_entry.id   AF-A0A9D2FSI8-F1
#
_cell.length_a   1.000
_cell.length_b   1.000
_cell.length_c   1.000
_cell.angle_alpha   90.00
_cell.angle_beta   90.00
_cell.angle_gamma   90.00
#
_symmetry.space_group_name_H-M   'P 1'
#
loop_
_entity.id
_entity.type
_entity.pdbx_description
1 polymer ?
#
loop_
_entity_poly.entity_id
_entity_poly.type
_entity_poly.pdbx_seq_one_letter_code
_entity_poly.pdbx_strand_id
1 'polypeptide(L)'
;DRETPYTRIIEHKHFEFGTQPKTVITREYPADWKEGMEPYYPINDERNQKLYQQYKELADKEDKVLFGGRLAEYKYYDMDKVIESAFQLVEQEL
;
A
#
# COMPACT_ATOMS: atom_id res chain seq x y z
N ASP A 1 -7.67 15.20 -17.79
CA ASP A 1 -6.99 15.01 -19.09
C ASP A 1 -5.48 14.98 -18.85
N ARG A 2 -4.65 14.78 -19.89
CA ARG A 2 -3.18 14.70 -19.75
C ARG A 2 -2.53 16.04 -19.37
N GLU A 3 -3.16 17.16 -19.70
CA GLU A 3 -2.66 18.50 -19.38
C GLU A 3 -2.90 18.86 -17.90
N THR A 4 -3.83 18.15 -17.24
CA THR A 4 -4.06 18.29 -15.79
C THR A 4 -2.96 17.56 -15.01
N PRO A 5 -2.20 18.24 -14.13
CA PRO A 5 -1.01 17.67 -13.48
C PRO A 5 -1.30 16.72 -12.30
N TYR A 6 -2.54 16.70 -11.79
CA TYR A 6 -2.99 15.82 -10.71
C TYR A 6 -3.99 14.78 -11.21
N THR A 7 -4.01 13.63 -10.58
CA THR A 7 -4.92 12.52 -10.94
C THR A 7 -6.29 12.65 -10.30
N ARG A 8 -6.37 13.28 -9.11
CA ARG A 8 -7.60 13.36 -8.32
C ARG A 8 -7.68 14.69 -7.57
N ILE A 9 -8.91 15.15 -7.35
CA ILE A 9 -9.26 16.12 -6.30
C ILE A 9 -10.09 15.37 -5.27
N ILE A 10 -9.64 15.37 -4.03
CA ILE A 10 -10.36 14.77 -2.91
C ILE A 10 -10.87 15.91 -2.05
N GLU A 11 -12.18 16.08 -2.01
CA GLU A 11 -12.83 17.00 -1.08
C GLU A 11 -13.34 16.21 0.14
N HIS A 12 -12.58 16.29 1.23
CA HIS A 12 -12.71 15.37 2.37
C HIS A 12 -14.05 15.46 3.09
N LYS A 13 -14.70 16.63 3.07
CA LYS A 13 -15.98 16.80 3.78
C LYS A 13 -17.07 15.85 3.30
N HIS A 14 -16.98 15.39 2.06
CA HIS A 14 -18.00 14.52 1.47
C HIS A 14 -17.93 13.07 1.96
N PHE A 15 -16.82 12.63 2.55
CA PHE A 15 -16.73 11.28 3.13
C PHE A 15 -17.71 11.07 4.29
N GLU A 16 -17.97 12.12 5.07
CA GLU A 16 -18.87 12.09 6.23
C GLU A 16 -20.04 13.09 6.09
N PHE A 17 -20.46 13.37 4.85
CA PHE A 17 -21.63 14.22 4.53
C PHE A 17 -21.61 15.63 5.14
N GLY A 18 -20.42 16.22 5.29
CA GLY A 18 -20.22 17.52 5.93
C GLY A 18 -20.89 18.70 5.20
N THR A 19 -21.55 19.57 5.98
CA THR A 19 -22.28 20.76 5.50
C THR A 19 -21.58 22.09 5.85
N GLN A 20 -20.40 22.03 6.46
CA GLN A 20 -19.66 23.20 6.89
C GLN A 20 -19.35 24.16 5.72
N PRO A 21 -19.29 25.49 5.99
CA PRO A 21 -19.08 26.50 4.95
C PRO A 21 -17.66 26.52 4.37
N LYS A 22 -16.67 25.99 5.11
CA LYS A 22 -15.27 25.87 4.66
C LYS A 22 -14.94 24.41 4.37
N THR A 23 -14.08 24.16 3.38
CA THR A 23 -13.71 22.80 2.97
C THR A 23 -12.20 22.68 2.81
N VAL A 24 -11.72 21.45 2.85
CA VAL A 24 -10.33 21.10 2.56
C VAL A 24 -10.33 20.20 1.34
N ILE A 25 -9.53 20.58 0.35
CA ILE A 25 -9.29 19.77 -0.85
C ILE A 25 -7.84 19.31 -0.88
N THR A 26 -7.62 18.08 -1.33
CA THR A 26 -6.30 17.55 -1.67
C THR A 26 -6.25 17.31 -3.16
N ARG A 27 -5.18 17.77 -3.81
CA ARG A 27 -4.82 17.35 -5.17
C ARG A 27 -3.77 16.25 -5.07
N GLU A 28 -4.05 15.09 -5.64
CA GLU A 28 -3.13 13.94 -5.64
C GLU A 28 -2.27 13.98 -6.91
N TYR A 29 -0.94 13.96 -6.74
CA TYR A 29 0.01 14.01 -7.84
C TYR A 29 0.74 12.68 -7.98
N PRO A 30 0.86 12.12 -9.19
CA PRO A 30 1.73 10.98 -9.42
C PRO A 30 3.20 11.41 -9.28
N ALA A 31 4.03 10.51 -8.78
CA ALA A 31 5.46 10.75 -8.65
C ALA A 31 6.23 9.46 -8.93
N ASP A 32 7.37 9.58 -9.62
CA ASP A 32 8.34 8.50 -9.69
C ASP A 32 8.91 8.26 -8.29
N TRP A 33 8.82 7.01 -7.84
CA TRP A 33 9.32 6.63 -6.54
C TRP A 33 10.85 6.68 -6.48
N LYS A 34 11.38 7.10 -5.33
CA LYS A 34 12.81 7.09 -5.01
C LYS A 34 12.99 6.59 -3.59
N GLU A 35 14.18 6.08 -3.30
CA GLU A 35 14.55 5.68 -1.95
C GLU A 35 14.33 6.84 -0.96
N GLY A 36 13.74 6.53 0.19
CA GLY A 36 13.31 7.52 1.20
C GLY A 36 11.92 8.11 0.97
N MET A 37 11.25 7.80 -0.15
CA MET A 37 9.84 8.17 -0.36
C MET A 37 8.89 7.07 0.13
N GLU A 38 7.70 7.47 0.56
CA GLU A 38 6.63 6.55 0.95
C GLU A 38 6.27 5.63 -0.25
N PRO A 39 6.42 4.31 -0.12
CA PRO A 39 6.04 3.38 -1.17
C PRO A 39 4.52 3.22 -1.15
N TYR A 40 3.80 3.70 -2.17
CA TYR A 40 2.34 3.59 -2.26
C TYR A 40 1.88 2.33 -3.01
N TYR A 41 2.36 2.13 -4.24
CA TYR A 41 1.92 1.04 -5.12
C TYR A 41 3.13 0.20 -5.59
N PRO A 42 3.11 -1.14 -5.44
CA PRO A 42 4.17 -1.98 -5.97
C PRO A 42 4.08 -2.04 -7.51
N ILE A 43 5.24 -2.07 -8.17
CA ILE A 43 5.32 -2.32 -9.61
C ILE A 43 5.48 -3.83 -9.79
N ASN A 44 4.39 -4.50 -10.15
CA ASN A 44 4.32 -5.96 -10.27
C ASN A 44 4.77 -6.45 -11.66
N ASP A 45 6.01 -6.14 -12.01
CA ASP A 45 6.67 -6.67 -13.20
C ASP A 45 7.55 -7.90 -12.87
N GLU A 46 8.00 -8.61 -13.91
CA GLU A 46 8.80 -9.82 -13.75
C GLU A 46 10.11 -9.58 -12.99
N ARG A 47 10.73 -8.41 -13.18
CA ARG A 47 11.99 -8.06 -12.52
C ARG A 47 11.80 -7.92 -11.01
N ASN A 48 10.81 -7.15 -10.60
CA ASN A 48 10.53 -6.89 -9.19
C ASN A 48 10.00 -8.14 -8.48
N GLN A 49 9.20 -8.97 -9.17
CA GLN A 49 8.73 -10.23 -8.60
C GLN A 49 9.87 -11.25 -8.39
N LYS A 50 10.85 -11.32 -9.31
CA LYS A 50 12.07 -12.11 -9.10
C LYS A 50 12.87 -11.63 -7.90
N LEU A 51 13.01 -10.32 -7.73
CA LEU A 51 13.71 -9.74 -6.57
C LEU A 51 12.96 -10.02 -5.27
N TYR A 52 11.64 -9.83 -5.25
CA TYR A 52 10.80 -10.17 -4.11
C TYR A 52 10.95 -11.65 -3.72
N GLN A 53 10.93 -12.57 -4.68
CA GLN A 53 11.09 -14.00 -4.40
C GLN A 53 12.44 -14.31 -3.71
N GLN A 54 13.52 -13.64 -4.10
CA GLN A 54 14.81 -13.78 -3.41
C GLN A 54 14.75 -13.30 -1.95
N TYR A 55 14.08 -12.18 -1.68
CA TYR A 55 13.87 -11.73 -0.30
C TYR A 55 12.94 -12.64 0.48
N LYS A 56 11.91 -13.19 -0.16
CA LYS A 56 11.02 -14.16 0.46
C LYS A 56 11.78 -15.41 0.90
N GLU A 57 12.66 -15.95 0.07
CA GLU A 57 13.53 -17.09 0.44
C GLU A 57 14.47 -16.79 1.61
N LEU A 58 14.81 -15.52 1.86
CA LEU A 58 15.57 -15.10 3.03
C LEU A 58 14.66 -14.96 4.25
N ALA A 59 13.49 -14.33 4.09
CA ALA A 59 12.48 -14.18 5.13
C ALA A 59 12.01 -15.53 5.68
N ASP A 60 11.81 -16.52 4.80
CA ASP A 60 11.40 -17.89 5.17
C ASP A 60 12.45 -18.63 6.03
N LYS A 61 13.68 -18.10 6.17
CA LYS A 61 14.75 -18.65 7.03
C LYS A 61 14.84 -17.97 8.40
N GLU A 62 14.05 -16.92 8.64
CA GLU A 62 14.07 -16.18 9.90
C GLU A 62 13.05 -16.77 10.89
N ASP A 63 13.50 -17.73 11.70
CA ASP A 63 12.64 -18.53 12.59
C ASP A 63 11.88 -17.74 13.68
N LYS A 64 12.16 -16.46 13.85
CA LYS A 64 11.60 -15.62 14.93
C LYS A 64 10.98 -14.32 14.44
N VAL A 65 10.81 -14.18 13.12
CA VAL A 65 10.27 -12.97 12.51
C VAL A 65 9.17 -13.35 11.53
N LEU A 66 7.98 -12.78 11.74
CA LEU A 66 6.86 -12.94 10.82
C LEU A 66 6.78 -11.72 9.90
N PHE A 67 6.77 -11.97 8.59
CA PHE A 67 6.67 -10.94 7.56
C PHE A 67 5.24 -10.89 7.04
N GLY A 68 4.54 -9.79 7.32
CA GLY A 68 3.13 -9.64 6.95
C GLY A 68 2.75 -8.25 6.46
N GLY A 69 1.72 -8.19 5.64
CA GLY A 69 1.12 -6.96 5.14
C GLY A 69 1.82 -6.36 3.92
N ARG A 70 1.31 -5.22 3.46
CA ARG A 70 1.59 -4.64 2.13
C ARG A 70 3.07 -4.48 1.81
N LEU A 71 3.86 -4.01 2.77
CA LEU A 71 5.28 -3.71 2.56
C LEU A 71 6.15 -4.97 2.62
N ALA A 72 5.90 -5.84 3.60
CA ALA A 72 6.68 -7.06 3.78
C ALA A 72 6.42 -8.08 2.66
N GLU A 73 5.18 -8.14 2.16
CA GLU A 73 4.77 -9.08 1.11
C GLU A 73 4.84 -8.50 -0.31
N TYR A 74 5.35 -7.26 -0.46
CA TYR A 74 5.43 -6.54 -1.74
C TYR A 74 4.12 -6.60 -2.55
N LYS A 75 3.00 -6.29 -1.91
CA LYS A 75 1.66 -6.51 -2.47
C LYS A 75 0.70 -5.41 -2.08
N TYR A 76 -0.08 -4.92 -3.04
CA TYR A 76 -1.18 -4.01 -2.74
C TYR A 76 -2.31 -4.79 -2.05
N TYR A 77 -2.75 -4.28 -0.90
CA TYR A 77 -3.89 -4.79 -0.16
C TYR A 77 -4.93 -3.69 0.03
N ASP A 78 -6.19 -4.02 -0.24
CA ASP A 78 -7.30 -3.29 0.36
C ASP A 78 -7.37 -3.58 1.87
N MET A 79 -8.05 -2.69 2.61
CA MET A 79 -8.06 -2.73 4.08
C MET A 79 -8.64 -4.04 4.64
N ASP A 80 -9.69 -4.58 4.02
CA ASP A 80 -10.29 -5.85 4.42
C ASP A 80 -9.33 -7.03 4.20
N LYS A 81 -8.57 -7.01 3.10
CA LYS A 81 -7.63 -8.08 2.74
C LYS A 81 -6.42 -8.14 3.65
N VAL A 82 -5.91 -7.00 4.12
CA VAL A 82 -4.83 -7.02 5.10
C VAL A 82 -5.32 -7.47 6.48
N ILE A 83 -6.57 -7.17 6.86
CA ILE A 83 -7.18 -7.68 8.10
C ILE A 83 -7.35 -9.20 8.04
N GLU A 84 -7.89 -9.71 6.93
CA GLU A 84 -8.03 -11.15 6.67
C GLU A 84 -6.67 -11.87 6.73
N SER A 85 -5.66 -11.33 6.04
CA SER A 85 -4.29 -11.85 6.05
C SER A 85 -3.67 -11.86 7.46
N ALA A 86 -3.90 -10.82 8.26
CA ALA A 86 -3.41 -10.77 9.63
C ALA A 86 -4.04 -11.86 10.52
N PHE A 87 -5.34 -12.10 10.39
CA PHE A 87 -6.00 -13.18 11.14
C PHE A 87 -5.51 -14.56 10.74
N GLN A 88 -5.32 -14.80 9.43
CA GLN A 88 -4.75 -16.07 8.95
C GLN A 88 -3.35 -16.31 9.49
N LEU A 89 -2.51 -15.26 9.54
CA LEU A 89 -1.16 -15.37 10.10
C LEU A 89 -1.20 -15.70 11.60
N VAL A 90 -2.09 -15.08 12.36
CA VAL A 90 -2.27 -15.39 13.79
C VAL A 90 -2.73 -16.83 13.99
N GLU A 91 -3.66 -17.33 13.17
CA GLU A 91 -4.15 -18.71 13.28
C GLU A 91 -3.05 -19.76 12.99
N GLN A 92 -2.08 -19.45 12.14
CA GLN A 92 -0.95 -20.34 11.84
C GLN A 92 0.07 -20.45 12.99
N GLU A 93 0.08 -19.48 13.91
CA GLU A 93 1.03 -19.39 15.03
C GLU A 93 0.45 -19.85 16.38
N LEU A 94 -0.84 -20.23 16.40
CA LEU A 94 -1.54 -20.77 17.57
C LEU A 94 -1.49 -22.30 17.62
#